data_AF-A0A6P8Z897-F1
#
_entry.id   AF-A0A6P8Z897-F1
#
_cell.length_a   1.000
_cell.length_b   1.000
_cell.length_c   1.000
_cell.angle_alpha   90.00
_cell.angle_beta   90.00
_cell.angle_gamma   90.00
#
_symmetry.space_group_name_H-M   'P 1'
#
loop_
_entity.id
_entity.type
_entity.pdbx_description
1 polymer ?
#
loop_
_entity_poly.entity_id
_entity_poly.type
_entity_poly.pdbx_seq_one_letter_code
_entity_poly.pdbx_strand_id
1 'polypeptide(L)'
;MVKISVLSRKAREPREARELREARELWELREARELREARELREARELRKAREAREAREAEEAQELQELREAREAEEAQELREAREARERAPCCPVLPRTLASYPRLKGVMLKLLPFFKAVVIYFVVMPADTPTWLYVLVKVMPVLSLVLFVVLHEGHRLSLPGYQCRFSRRVALALALSAFADALLVWPSQFLTGMFVFVAVHLLYIAAFGFRPLRPALGVALYASSAWAVSFLVPGLKGPLVLAVPLYTAVLVTMLWRAVARDWDFRTLVPGHWFRLCPAVGGMLFVASSSDSTCSTGPSLTPRS
;
A
#
# COMPACT_ATOMS: atom_id res chain seq x y z
N MET A 1 -69.22 10.77 -90.57
CA MET A 1 -68.12 9.92 -90.03
C MET A 1 -66.98 10.83 -89.60
N VAL A 2 -66.79 11.07 -88.29
CA VAL A 2 -65.51 11.35 -87.56
C VAL A 2 -65.95 11.71 -86.13
N LYS A 3 -66.19 10.70 -85.28
CA LYS A 3 -66.45 10.90 -83.84
C LYS A 3 -66.15 9.65 -83.00
N ILE A 4 -65.07 8.94 -83.34
CA ILE A 4 -64.61 7.77 -82.57
C ILE A 4 -63.11 7.87 -82.19
N SER A 5 -62.31 8.72 -82.85
CA SER A 5 -60.87 8.79 -82.62
C SER A 5 -60.40 9.69 -81.46
N VAL A 6 -61.26 10.53 -80.87
CA VAL A 6 -60.85 11.46 -79.79
C VAL A 6 -61.09 10.91 -78.38
N LEU A 7 -62.02 9.96 -78.20
CA LEU A 7 -62.30 9.37 -76.88
C LEU A 7 -61.24 8.36 -76.43
N SER A 8 -60.50 7.76 -77.36
CA SER A 8 -59.47 6.77 -77.02
C SER A 8 -58.14 7.40 -76.55
N ARG A 9 -57.84 8.64 -76.98
CA ARG A 9 -56.59 9.35 -76.59
C ARG A 9 -56.64 9.90 -75.17
N LYS A 10 -57.80 10.42 -74.74
CA LYS A 10 -57.97 11.08 -73.43
C LYS A 10 -58.06 10.09 -72.24
N ALA A 11 -58.39 8.82 -72.51
CA ALA A 11 -58.44 7.78 -71.49
C ALA A 11 -57.08 7.08 -71.25
N ARG A 12 -56.06 7.32 -72.09
CA ARG A 12 -54.76 6.67 -72.05
C ARG A 12 -53.73 7.43 -71.19
N GLU A 13 -53.77 8.76 -71.21
CA GLU A 13 -52.91 9.64 -70.40
C GLU A 13 -52.97 9.42 -68.87
N PRO A 14 -54.14 9.20 -68.21
CA PRO A 14 -54.17 8.98 -66.77
C PRO A 14 -53.64 7.61 -66.33
N ARG A 15 -53.57 6.62 -67.25
CA ARG A 15 -52.98 5.30 -66.96
C ARG A 15 -51.46 5.36 -67.02
N GLU A 16 -50.91 5.97 -68.06
CA GLU A 16 -49.45 6.15 -68.21
C GLU A 16 -48.85 6.99 -67.07
N ALA A 17 -49.58 8.00 -66.58
CA ALA A 17 -49.17 8.80 -65.42
C ALA A 17 -49.19 8.04 -64.08
N ARG A 18 -50.06 7.02 -63.93
CA ARG A 18 -50.06 6.13 -62.74
C ARG A 18 -48.91 5.14 -62.80
N GLU A 19 -48.68 4.54 -63.96
CA GLU A 19 -47.57 3.60 -64.18
C GLU A 19 -46.20 4.27 -63.92
N LEU A 20 -46.02 5.53 -64.34
CA LEU A 20 -44.79 6.29 -64.03
C LEU A 20 -44.63 6.62 -62.54
N ARG A 21 -45.72 6.84 -61.80
CA ARG A 21 -45.67 7.06 -60.34
C ARG A 21 -45.32 5.78 -59.60
N GLU A 22 -45.95 4.67 -59.97
CA GLU A 22 -45.65 3.34 -59.41
C GLU A 22 -44.20 2.94 -59.70
N ALA A 23 -43.69 3.20 -60.91
CA ALA A 23 -42.29 2.96 -61.25
C ALA A 23 -41.31 3.81 -60.41
N ARG A 24 -41.67 5.06 -60.10
CA ARG A 24 -40.86 5.95 -59.26
C ARG A 24 -40.84 5.51 -57.79
N GLU A 25 -42.00 5.14 -57.24
CA GLU A 25 -42.10 4.60 -55.87
C GLU A 25 -41.31 3.28 -55.73
N LEU A 26 -41.35 2.40 -56.74
CA LEU A 26 -40.54 1.19 -56.78
C LEU A 26 -39.03 1.48 -56.85
N TRP A 27 -38.63 2.52 -57.59
CA TRP A 27 -37.24 2.94 -57.67
C TRP A 27 -36.73 3.50 -56.33
N GLU A 28 -37.52 4.35 -55.67
CA GLU A 28 -37.20 4.91 -54.33
C GLU A 28 -37.14 3.81 -53.25
N LEU A 29 -38.03 2.82 -53.29
CA LEU A 29 -37.98 1.65 -52.39
C LEU A 29 -36.71 0.80 -52.62
N ARG A 30 -36.27 0.66 -53.87
CA ARG A 30 -35.04 -0.07 -54.22
C ARG A 30 -33.80 0.65 -53.70
N GLU A 31 -33.71 1.96 -53.90
CA GLU A 31 -32.59 2.78 -53.41
C GLU A 31 -32.54 2.79 -51.87
N ALA A 32 -33.70 2.88 -51.19
CA ALA A 32 -33.77 2.78 -49.74
C ALA A 32 -33.32 1.41 -49.20
N ARG A 33 -33.59 0.32 -49.94
CA ARG A 33 -33.12 -1.03 -49.60
C ARG A 33 -31.60 -1.16 -49.76
N GLU A 34 -31.05 -0.66 -50.87
CA GLU A 34 -29.60 -0.67 -51.12
C GLU A 34 -28.84 0.13 -50.05
N LEU A 35 -29.38 1.28 -49.62
CA LEU A 35 -28.80 2.07 -48.52
C LEU A 35 -28.84 1.35 -47.17
N ARG A 36 -29.90 0.58 -46.87
CA ARG A 36 -29.98 -0.23 -45.65
C ARG A 36 -28.96 -1.36 -45.66
N GLU A 37 -28.89 -2.11 -46.75
CA GLU A 37 -27.92 -3.21 -46.92
C GLU A 37 -26.47 -2.67 -46.82
N ALA A 38 -26.19 -1.48 -47.38
CA ALA A 38 -24.88 -0.83 -47.25
C ALA A 38 -24.55 -0.40 -45.81
N ARG A 39 -25.53 0.02 -45.00
CA ARG A 39 -25.34 0.35 -43.58
C ARG A 39 -25.09 -0.88 -42.74
N GLU A 40 -25.88 -1.94 -42.93
CA GLU A 40 -25.70 -3.22 -42.24
C GLU A 40 -24.31 -3.82 -42.52
N LEU A 41 -23.84 -3.75 -43.77
CA LEU A 41 -22.48 -4.17 -44.13
C LEU A 41 -21.39 -3.32 -43.45
N ARG A 42 -21.60 -2.01 -43.27
CA ARG A 42 -20.65 -1.15 -42.55
C ARG A 42 -20.62 -1.48 -41.07
N GLU A 43 -21.78 -1.62 -40.44
CA GLU A 43 -21.89 -1.99 -39.02
C GLU A 43 -21.27 -3.37 -38.75
N ALA A 44 -21.52 -4.36 -39.62
CA ALA A 44 -20.91 -5.68 -39.53
C ALA A 44 -19.37 -5.61 -39.65
N ARG A 45 -18.82 -4.74 -40.51
CA ARG A 45 -17.37 -4.52 -40.63
C ARG A 45 -16.79 -3.86 -39.38
N GLU A 46 -17.45 -2.87 -38.81
CA GLU A 46 -16.98 -2.20 -37.59
C GLU A 46 -17.02 -3.14 -36.38
N LEU A 47 -18.08 -3.95 -36.25
CA LEU A 47 -18.14 -5.00 -35.21
C LEU A 47 -17.02 -6.02 -35.37
N ARG A 48 -16.71 -6.43 -36.61
CA ARG A 48 -15.59 -7.33 -36.88
C ARG A 48 -14.24 -6.72 -36.47
N LYS A 49 -13.98 -5.46 -36.82
CA LYS A 49 -12.75 -4.75 -36.39
C LYS A 49 -12.67 -4.62 -34.87
N ALA A 50 -13.77 -4.30 -34.21
CA ALA A 50 -13.81 -4.20 -32.75
C ALA A 50 -13.51 -5.55 -32.07
N ARG A 51 -14.02 -6.65 -32.64
CA ARG A 51 -13.73 -8.01 -32.17
C ARG A 51 -12.26 -8.37 -32.39
N GLU A 52 -11.70 -8.11 -33.57
CA GLU A 52 -10.28 -8.33 -33.87
C GLU A 52 -9.37 -7.52 -32.93
N ALA A 53 -9.72 -6.26 -32.62
CA ALA A 53 -8.98 -5.44 -31.66
C ALA A 53 -9.05 -5.97 -30.21
N ARG A 54 -10.20 -6.53 -29.81
CA ARG A 54 -10.36 -7.15 -28.49
C ARG A 54 -9.54 -8.44 -28.39
N GLU A 55 -9.61 -9.29 -29.41
CA GLU A 55 -8.82 -10.53 -29.48
C GLU A 55 -7.31 -10.23 -29.47
N ALA A 56 -6.87 -9.13 -30.12
CA ALA A 56 -5.47 -8.69 -30.05
C ALA A 56 -5.05 -8.26 -28.64
N ARG A 57 -5.89 -7.53 -27.90
CA ARG A 57 -5.60 -7.13 -26.50
C ARG A 57 -5.57 -8.33 -25.57
N GLU A 58 -6.52 -9.25 -25.71
CA GLU A 58 -6.56 -10.48 -24.91
C GLU A 58 -5.32 -11.36 -25.20
N ALA A 59 -4.80 -11.35 -26.44
CA ALA A 59 -3.55 -12.02 -26.79
C ALA A 59 -2.31 -11.34 -26.17
N GLU A 60 -2.27 -10.00 -26.15
CA GLU A 60 -1.18 -9.23 -25.52
C GLU A 60 -1.14 -9.46 -24.00
N GLU A 61 -2.28 -9.39 -23.32
CA GLU A 61 -2.39 -9.70 -21.89
C GLU A 61 -1.99 -11.16 -21.58
N ALA A 62 -2.35 -12.11 -22.46
CA ALA A 62 -1.94 -13.50 -22.31
C ALA A 62 -0.42 -13.69 -22.49
N GLN A 63 0.21 -12.94 -23.40
CA GLN A 63 1.66 -12.92 -23.60
C GLN A 63 2.38 -12.36 -22.38
N GLU A 64 1.95 -11.22 -21.85
CA GLU A 64 2.54 -10.64 -20.63
C GLU A 64 2.45 -11.60 -19.44
N LEU A 65 1.32 -12.29 -19.27
CA LEU A 65 1.16 -13.29 -18.22
C LEU A 65 2.06 -14.52 -18.44
N GLN A 66 2.30 -14.90 -19.69
CA GLN A 66 3.21 -15.99 -20.03
C GLN A 66 4.66 -15.60 -19.75
N GLU A 67 5.10 -14.41 -20.16
CA GLU A 67 6.44 -13.89 -19.86
C GLU A 67 6.70 -13.81 -18.35
N LEU A 68 5.71 -13.38 -17.57
CA LEU A 68 5.80 -13.36 -16.10
C LEU A 68 5.92 -14.78 -15.51
N ARG A 69 5.25 -15.78 -16.09
CA ARG A 69 5.37 -17.19 -15.67
C ARG A 69 6.73 -17.75 -16.03
N GLU A 70 7.19 -17.54 -17.26
CA GLU A 70 8.49 -17.99 -17.73
C GLU A 70 9.64 -17.35 -16.94
N ALA A 71 9.54 -16.06 -16.61
CA ALA A 71 10.50 -15.38 -15.74
C ALA A 71 10.57 -16.01 -14.33
N ARG A 72 9.41 -16.38 -13.78
CA ARG A 72 9.32 -17.07 -12.49
C ARG A 72 9.91 -18.49 -12.55
N GLU A 73 9.61 -19.24 -13.61
CA GLU A 73 10.15 -20.58 -13.81
C GLU A 73 11.68 -20.54 -14.03
N ALA A 74 12.19 -19.53 -14.73
CA ALA A 74 13.63 -19.32 -14.89
C ALA A 74 14.31 -18.99 -13.56
N GLU A 75 13.69 -18.17 -12.70
CA GLU A 75 14.17 -17.88 -11.36
C GLU A 75 14.20 -19.15 -10.49
N GLU A 76 13.13 -19.94 -10.48
CA GLU A 76 13.05 -21.22 -9.76
C GLU A 76 14.09 -22.25 -10.28
N ALA A 77 14.36 -22.28 -11.58
CA ALA A 77 15.39 -23.14 -12.18
C ALA A 77 16.81 -22.69 -11.82
N GLN A 78 17.06 -21.38 -11.75
CA GLN A 78 18.34 -20.83 -11.31
C GLN A 78 18.61 -21.19 -9.83
N GLU A 79 17.60 -21.08 -8.96
CA GLU A 79 17.71 -21.50 -7.55
C GLU A 79 18.11 -22.97 -7.41
N LEU A 80 17.55 -23.85 -8.23
CA LEU A 80 17.85 -25.30 -8.23
C LEU A 80 19.28 -25.60 -8.72
N ARG A 81 19.78 -24.86 -9.71
CA ARG A 81 21.15 -24.99 -10.22
C ARG A 81 22.17 -24.55 -9.18
N GLU A 82 21.94 -23.40 -8.55
CA GLU A 82 22.81 -22.90 -7.48
C GLU A 82 22.84 -23.84 -6.27
N ALA A 83 21.70 -24.43 -5.89
CA ALA A 83 21.64 -25.45 -4.84
C ALA A 83 22.40 -26.74 -5.19
N ARG A 84 22.35 -27.16 -6.46
CA ARG A 84 23.09 -28.34 -6.95
C ARG A 84 24.59 -28.07 -6.99
N GLU A 85 25.03 -26.93 -7.51
CA GLU A 85 26.44 -26.56 -7.50
C GLU A 85 27.01 -26.45 -6.09
N ALA A 86 26.24 -25.92 -5.14
CA ALA A 86 26.67 -25.85 -3.74
C ALA A 86 26.76 -27.24 -3.08
N ARG A 87 25.94 -28.21 -3.51
CA ARG A 87 26.03 -29.62 -3.09
C ARG A 87 27.23 -30.32 -3.70
N GLU A 88 27.56 -30.02 -4.96
CA GLU A 88 28.71 -30.63 -5.66
C GLU A 88 30.06 -30.06 -5.17
N ARG A 89 30.12 -28.78 -4.76
CA ARG A 89 31.34 -28.17 -4.18
C ARG A 89 31.67 -28.62 -2.75
N ALA A 90 30.77 -29.30 -2.04
CA ALA A 90 30.98 -29.71 -0.65
C ALA A 90 30.60 -31.20 -0.42
N PRO A 91 31.50 -32.16 -0.69
CA PRO A 91 31.19 -33.57 -0.50
C PRO A 91 31.01 -34.00 0.97
N CYS A 92 31.36 -33.17 1.97
CA CYS A 92 31.47 -33.64 3.37
C CYS A 92 30.96 -32.74 4.52
N CYS A 93 30.06 -31.76 4.32
CA CYS A 93 29.50 -31.02 5.47
C CYS A 93 27.99 -30.72 5.33
N PRO A 94 27.13 -31.09 6.30
CA PRO A 94 25.69 -30.88 6.23
C PRO A 94 25.26 -29.48 6.75
N VAL A 95 25.88 -28.40 6.27
CA VAL A 95 25.46 -27.03 6.62
C VAL A 95 25.62 -26.09 5.43
N LEU A 96 24.63 -26.09 4.53
CA LEU A 96 24.48 -25.06 3.51
C LEU A 96 24.00 -23.75 4.20
N PRO A 97 24.62 -22.58 3.95
CA PRO A 97 24.16 -21.33 4.55
C PRO A 97 22.82 -20.91 3.94
N ARG A 98 21.80 -20.70 4.80
CA ARG A 98 20.42 -20.27 4.48
C ARG A 98 20.32 -18.88 3.78
N THR A 99 21.42 -18.30 3.32
CA THR A 99 21.55 -16.89 2.93
C THR A 99 21.09 -16.61 1.50
N LEU A 100 21.32 -17.50 0.54
CA LEU A 100 20.94 -17.27 -0.86
C LEU A 100 19.43 -17.40 -1.11
N ALA A 101 18.75 -18.32 -0.41
CA ALA A 101 17.30 -18.49 -0.47
C ALA A 101 16.47 -17.31 0.09
N SER A 102 17.10 -16.30 0.71
CA SER A 102 16.40 -15.17 1.32
C SER A 102 16.28 -13.93 0.42
N TYR A 103 17.08 -13.83 -0.65
CA TYR A 103 17.16 -12.62 -1.48
C TYR A 103 15.91 -12.33 -2.34
N PRO A 104 15.29 -13.31 -3.03
CA PRO A 104 14.10 -13.06 -3.84
C PRO A 104 12.86 -12.73 -3.00
N ARG A 105 12.71 -13.38 -1.83
CA ARG A 105 11.66 -13.06 -0.85
C ARG A 105 11.74 -11.62 -0.35
N LEU A 106 12.94 -11.07 -0.20
CA LEU A 106 13.16 -9.72 0.30
C LEU A 106 12.67 -8.66 -0.69
N LYS A 107 12.98 -8.82 -1.99
CA LYS A 107 12.50 -7.92 -3.05
C LYS A 107 10.97 -7.89 -3.11
N GLY A 108 10.33 -9.06 -3.01
CA GLY A 108 8.87 -9.18 -2.98
C GLY A 108 8.23 -8.48 -1.77
N VAL A 109 8.86 -8.49 -0.59
CA VAL A 109 8.37 -7.77 0.61
C VAL A 109 8.64 -6.27 0.50
N MET A 110 9.80 -5.88 -0.05
CA MET A 110 10.17 -4.47 -0.22
C MET A 110 9.20 -3.71 -1.13
N LEU A 111 8.82 -4.31 -2.26
CA LEU A 111 7.85 -3.70 -3.17
C LEU A 111 6.47 -3.51 -2.51
N LYS A 112 6.11 -4.40 -1.59
CA LYS A 112 4.84 -4.34 -0.83
C LYS A 112 4.86 -3.32 0.30
N LEU A 113 6.03 -2.93 0.82
CA LEU A 113 6.19 -1.83 1.79
C LEU A 113 6.33 -0.46 1.12
N LEU A 114 6.45 -0.39 -0.21
CA LEU A 114 6.52 0.86 -0.95
C LEU A 114 5.42 1.88 -0.60
N PRO A 115 4.12 1.53 -0.43
CA PRO A 115 3.09 2.48 -0.04
C PRO A 115 3.36 3.11 1.33
N PHE A 116 3.94 2.36 2.27
CA PHE A 116 4.33 2.87 3.58
C PHE A 116 5.43 3.93 3.46
N PHE A 117 6.51 3.63 2.73
CA PHE A 117 7.60 4.59 2.54
C PHE A 117 7.13 5.85 1.81
N LYS A 118 6.26 5.71 0.80
CA LYS A 118 5.64 6.85 0.13
C LYS A 118 4.82 7.71 1.10
N ALA A 119 3.99 7.11 1.95
CA ALA A 119 3.21 7.83 2.94
C ALA A 119 4.09 8.59 3.95
N VAL A 120 5.19 7.98 4.40
CA VAL A 120 6.16 8.63 5.31
C VAL A 120 6.81 9.84 4.65
N VAL A 121 7.23 9.74 3.37
CA VAL A 121 7.81 10.86 2.63
C VAL A 121 6.80 12.00 2.49
N ILE A 122 5.53 11.69 2.16
CA ILE A 122 4.47 12.71 2.06
C ILE A 122 4.26 13.40 3.41
N TYR A 123 4.26 12.65 4.52
CA TYR A 123 4.13 13.23 5.85
C TYR A 123 5.21 14.26 6.16
N PHE A 124 6.49 13.95 5.92
CA PHE A 124 7.58 14.90 6.16
C PHE A 124 7.54 16.13 5.25
N VAL A 125 7.03 15.99 4.01
CA VAL A 125 6.87 17.11 3.09
C VAL A 125 5.73 18.06 3.51
N VAL A 126 4.65 17.51 4.08
CA VAL A 126 3.46 18.28 4.51
C VAL A 126 3.58 18.81 5.95
N MET A 127 4.61 18.38 6.69
CA MET A 127 4.88 18.76 8.09
C MET A 127 4.93 20.27 8.41
N PRO A 128 5.29 21.21 7.52
CA PRO A 128 5.33 22.64 7.87
C PRO A 128 3.95 23.33 7.96
N ALA A 129 2.83 22.61 7.84
CA ALA A 129 1.50 23.20 7.99
C ALA A 129 1.09 23.28 9.48
N ASP A 130 1.23 24.47 10.09
CA ASP A 130 0.90 24.73 11.51
C ASP A 130 -0.61 24.67 11.86
N THR A 131 -1.47 24.34 10.90
CA THR A 131 -2.93 24.36 11.07
C THR A 131 -3.53 22.96 11.17
N PRO A 132 -4.29 22.64 12.24
CA PRO A 132 -4.98 21.36 12.36
C PRO A 132 -6.10 21.28 11.32
N THR A 133 -5.86 20.54 10.24
CA THR A 133 -6.82 20.30 9.16
C THR A 133 -7.10 18.81 9.03
N TRP A 134 -8.27 18.45 8.49
CA TRP A 134 -8.59 17.06 8.19
C TRP A 134 -7.60 16.42 7.20
N LEU A 135 -6.98 17.21 6.32
CA LEU A 135 -5.92 16.75 5.43
C LEU A 135 -4.66 16.37 6.22
N TYR A 136 -4.26 17.19 7.20
CA TYR A 136 -3.13 16.86 8.07
C TYR A 136 -3.39 15.59 8.89
N VAL A 137 -4.62 15.40 9.39
CA VAL A 137 -5.04 14.14 10.03
C VAL A 137 -4.84 12.95 9.09
N LEU A 138 -5.35 13.05 7.86
CA LEU A 138 -5.22 11.98 6.87
C LEU A 138 -3.75 11.65 6.59
N VAL A 139 -2.92 12.67 6.35
CA VAL A 139 -1.48 12.52 6.05
C VAL A 139 -0.73 11.90 7.23
N LYS A 140 -1.05 12.28 8.48
CA LYS A 140 -0.45 11.69 9.68
C LYS A 140 -0.82 10.21 9.86
N VAL A 141 -2.04 9.83 9.49
CA VAL A 141 -2.58 8.48 9.70
C VAL A 141 -2.27 7.52 8.53
N MET A 142 -2.01 8.05 7.33
CA MET A 142 -1.72 7.26 6.11
C MET A 142 -0.60 6.21 6.27
N PRO A 143 0.56 6.50 6.90
CA PRO A 143 1.61 5.49 7.09
C PRO A 143 1.10 4.30 7.90
N VAL A 144 0.39 4.55 8.99
CA VAL A 144 -0.15 3.49 9.85
C VAL A 144 -1.22 2.68 9.10
N LEU A 145 -2.13 3.33 8.39
CA LEU A 145 -3.15 2.65 7.58
C LEU A 145 -2.53 1.77 6.47
N SER A 146 -1.44 2.22 5.85
CA SER A 146 -0.75 1.42 4.84
C SER A 146 -0.17 0.13 5.42
N LEU A 147 0.33 0.17 6.66
CA LEU A 147 0.80 -1.02 7.39
C LEU A 147 -0.37 -1.92 7.80
N VAL A 148 -1.49 -1.36 8.25
CA VAL A 148 -2.71 -2.14 8.56
C VAL A 148 -3.18 -2.88 7.32
N LEU A 149 -3.27 -2.20 6.18
CA LEU A 149 -3.68 -2.79 4.92
C LEU A 149 -2.71 -3.89 4.48
N PHE A 150 -1.40 -3.65 4.59
CA PHE A 150 -0.38 -4.67 4.30
C PHE A 150 -0.57 -5.93 5.15
N VAL A 151 -0.78 -5.78 6.46
CA VAL A 151 -1.01 -6.92 7.37
C VAL A 151 -2.32 -7.64 7.03
N VAL A 152 -3.40 -6.91 6.75
CA VAL A 152 -4.71 -7.51 6.42
C VAL A 152 -4.66 -8.26 5.08
N LEU A 153 -4.03 -7.70 4.05
CA LEU A 153 -3.98 -8.32 2.72
C LEU A 153 -3.01 -9.50 2.65
N HIS A 154 -1.83 -9.40 3.27
CA HIS A 154 -0.80 -10.44 3.16
C HIS A 154 -0.84 -11.47 4.28
N GLU A 155 -1.25 -11.09 5.49
CA GLU A 155 -1.46 -12.04 6.59
C GLU A 155 -2.93 -12.44 6.76
N GLY A 156 -3.88 -11.88 5.99
CA GLY A 156 -5.31 -12.22 6.05
C GLY A 156 -5.60 -13.71 5.95
N HIS A 157 -4.88 -14.43 5.08
CA HIS A 157 -5.00 -15.88 4.95
C HIS A 157 -4.51 -16.64 6.20
N ARG A 158 -3.62 -16.04 7.01
CA ARG A 158 -3.19 -16.55 8.32
C ARG A 158 -4.12 -16.13 9.46
N LEU A 159 -4.90 -15.05 9.29
CA LEU A 159 -5.90 -14.61 10.28
C LEU A 159 -7.11 -15.57 10.38
N SER A 160 -7.46 -16.26 9.29
CA SER A 160 -8.63 -17.17 9.22
C SER A 160 -8.40 -18.58 9.80
N LEU A 161 -7.15 -18.97 10.09
CA LEU A 161 -6.84 -20.30 10.64
C LEU A 161 -6.78 -20.25 12.19
N PRO A 162 -7.30 -21.26 12.91
CA PRO A 162 -7.15 -21.33 14.37
C PRO A 162 -5.71 -21.73 14.76
N GLY A 163 -4.97 -20.83 15.42
CA GLY A 163 -3.60 -21.09 15.88
C GLY A 163 -2.99 -19.97 16.73
N TYR A 164 -1.92 -20.28 17.48
CA TYR A 164 -1.21 -19.34 18.37
C TYR A 164 -0.61 -18.14 17.62
N GLN A 165 0.00 -18.37 16.44
CA GLN A 165 0.56 -17.30 15.61
C GLN A 165 -0.52 -16.33 15.09
N CYS A 166 -1.74 -16.82 14.87
CA CYS A 166 -2.87 -16.01 14.40
C CYS A 166 -3.38 -15.05 15.47
N ARG A 167 -3.37 -15.47 16.75
CA ARG A 167 -3.72 -14.58 17.88
C ARG A 167 -2.72 -13.44 18.04
N PHE A 168 -1.44 -13.71 17.77
CA PHE A 168 -0.40 -12.68 17.77
C PHE A 168 -0.62 -11.64 16.67
N SER A 169 -0.70 -12.07 15.40
CA SER A 169 -0.91 -11.15 14.26
C SER A 169 -2.22 -10.35 14.41
N ARG A 170 -3.30 -10.96 14.92
CA ARG A 170 -4.56 -10.23 15.20
C ARG A 170 -4.42 -9.16 16.28
N ARG A 171 -3.68 -9.42 17.36
CA ARG A 171 -3.45 -8.44 18.42
C ARG A 171 -2.57 -7.29 17.94
N VAL A 172 -1.53 -7.59 17.15
CA VAL A 172 -0.66 -6.58 16.54
C VAL A 172 -1.43 -5.72 15.54
N ALA A 173 -2.26 -6.33 14.68
CA ALA A 173 -3.11 -5.61 13.74
C ALA A 173 -4.15 -4.72 14.45
N LEU A 174 -4.76 -5.21 15.54
CA LEU A 174 -5.68 -4.42 16.37
C LEU A 174 -4.97 -3.23 17.01
N ALA A 175 -3.80 -3.44 17.61
CA ALA A 175 -3.00 -2.36 18.20
C ALA A 175 -2.61 -1.31 17.15
N LEU A 176 -2.26 -1.74 15.93
CA LEU A 176 -1.92 -0.87 14.82
C LEU A 176 -3.13 -0.05 14.33
N ALA A 177 -4.31 -0.66 14.22
CA ALA A 177 -5.54 0.05 13.88
C ALA A 177 -5.93 1.08 14.95
N LEU A 178 -5.76 0.74 16.23
CA LEU A 178 -5.97 1.69 17.33
C LEU A 178 -4.91 2.80 17.35
N SER A 179 -3.68 2.53 16.91
CA SER A 179 -2.62 3.55 16.75
C SER A 179 -3.03 4.61 15.74
N ALA A 180 -3.60 4.20 14.60
CA ALA A 180 -4.13 5.13 13.59
C ALA A 180 -5.23 6.05 14.14
N PHE A 181 -6.10 5.51 15.00
CA PHE A 181 -7.11 6.31 15.69
C PHE A 181 -6.49 7.28 16.70
N ALA A 182 -5.49 6.83 17.47
CA ALA A 182 -4.78 7.67 18.42
C ALA A 182 -4.02 8.84 17.73
N ASP A 183 -3.41 8.59 16.58
CA ASP A 183 -2.76 9.61 15.75
C ASP A 183 -3.75 10.70 15.29
N ALA A 184 -4.98 10.31 14.94
CA ALA A 184 -6.02 11.25 14.57
C ALA A 184 -6.45 12.17 15.73
N LEU A 185 -6.49 11.63 16.96
CA LEU A 185 -6.82 12.41 18.15
C LEU A 185 -5.72 13.41 18.54
N LEU A 186 -4.44 13.05 18.35
CA LEU A 186 -3.31 13.91 18.71
C LEU A 186 -3.22 15.19 17.87
N VAL A 187 -3.85 15.25 16.70
CA VAL A 187 -3.84 16.45 15.85
C VAL A 187 -4.58 17.61 16.51
N TRP A 188 -5.64 17.33 17.26
CA TRP A 188 -6.48 18.35 17.86
C TRP A 188 -6.00 18.69 19.28
N PRO A 189 -5.66 19.95 19.59
CA PRO A 189 -5.19 20.33 20.93
C PRO A 189 -6.16 19.98 22.06
N SER A 190 -7.47 20.07 21.79
CA SER A 190 -8.52 19.72 22.77
C SER A 190 -8.60 18.23 23.09
N GLN A 191 -8.19 17.37 22.15
CA GLN A 191 -8.20 15.91 22.31
C GLN A 191 -6.79 15.33 22.55
N PHE A 192 -5.77 16.19 22.63
CA PHE A 192 -4.37 15.77 22.78
C PHE A 192 -4.17 14.83 23.98
N LEU A 193 -4.71 15.20 25.14
CA LEU A 193 -4.58 14.40 26.36
C LEU A 193 -5.30 13.04 26.23
N THR A 194 -6.50 13.03 25.65
CA THR A 194 -7.25 11.79 25.33
C THR A 194 -6.45 10.90 24.38
N GLY A 195 -5.88 11.49 23.32
CA GLY A 195 -5.04 10.79 22.35
C GLY A 195 -3.80 10.14 23.00
N MET A 196 -3.15 10.85 23.92
CA MET A 196 -2.02 10.32 24.70
C MET A 196 -2.42 9.10 25.54
N PHE A 197 -3.58 9.12 26.20
CA PHE A 197 -4.07 7.96 26.96
C PHE A 197 -4.40 6.76 26.06
N VAL A 198 -5.04 7.01 24.91
CA VAL A 198 -5.29 5.95 23.91
C VAL A 198 -3.97 5.37 23.41
N PHE A 199 -2.95 6.21 23.16
CA PHE A 199 -1.62 5.75 22.81
C PHE A 199 -0.99 4.88 23.90
N VAL A 200 -1.07 5.26 25.18
CA VAL A 200 -0.60 4.40 26.27
C VAL A 200 -1.28 3.03 26.23
N ALA A 201 -2.61 3.00 26.07
CA ALA A 201 -3.36 1.74 25.97
C ALA A 201 -2.92 0.89 24.77
N VAL A 202 -2.66 1.51 23.61
CA VAL A 202 -2.12 0.86 22.42
C VAL A 202 -0.75 0.24 22.68
N HIS A 203 0.17 0.96 23.33
CA HIS A 203 1.49 0.44 23.67
C HIS A 203 1.42 -0.73 24.67
N LEU A 204 0.49 -0.69 25.63
CA LEU A 204 0.22 -1.81 26.52
C LEU A 204 -0.32 -3.04 25.75
N LEU A 205 -1.17 -2.84 24.74
CA LEU A 205 -1.62 -3.92 23.85
C LEU A 205 -0.45 -4.52 23.05
N TYR A 206 0.49 -3.70 22.57
CA TYR A 206 1.71 -4.19 21.93
C TYR A 206 2.58 -5.02 22.90
N ILE A 207 2.80 -4.53 24.12
CA ILE A 207 3.54 -5.27 25.16
C ILE A 207 2.86 -6.63 25.43
N ALA A 208 1.53 -6.64 25.55
CA ALA A 208 0.75 -7.85 25.74
C ALA A 208 0.77 -8.79 24.51
N ALA A 209 0.92 -8.24 23.30
CA ALA A 209 1.09 -9.02 22.08
C ALA A 209 2.48 -9.68 22.01
N PHE A 210 3.55 -8.94 22.31
CA PHE A 210 4.92 -9.46 22.28
C PHE A 210 5.18 -10.50 23.37
N GLY A 211 4.61 -10.31 24.56
CA GLY A 211 4.81 -11.16 25.72
C GLY A 211 6.20 -11.00 26.36
N PHE A 212 6.45 -11.77 27.43
CA PHE A 212 7.68 -11.64 28.24
C PHE A 212 8.68 -12.79 28.09
N ARG A 213 8.44 -13.71 27.14
CA ARG A 213 9.33 -14.86 26.90
C ARG A 213 9.90 -14.78 25.48
N PRO A 214 11.24 -14.81 25.31
CA PRO A 214 12.30 -14.82 26.34
C PRO A 214 12.48 -13.43 27.01
N LEU A 215 12.89 -13.39 28.29
CA LEU A 215 12.92 -12.14 29.06
C LEU A 215 14.09 -11.22 28.70
N ARG A 216 15.32 -11.74 28.60
CA ARG A 216 16.56 -11.00 28.27
C ARG A 216 16.74 -9.69 29.06
N PRO A 217 17.01 -9.77 30.38
CA PRO A 217 17.08 -8.60 31.26
C PRO A 217 18.22 -7.64 30.93
N ALA A 218 19.38 -8.13 30.46
CA ALA A 218 20.52 -7.28 30.12
C ALA A 218 20.18 -6.22 29.05
N LEU A 219 19.43 -6.61 28.00
CA LEU A 219 18.97 -5.68 26.96
C LEU A 219 17.97 -4.66 27.51
N GLY A 220 17.12 -5.09 28.46
CA GLY A 220 16.19 -4.21 29.15
C GLY A 220 16.93 -3.16 29.96
N VAL A 221 17.87 -3.59 30.81
CA VAL A 221 18.69 -2.69 31.63
C VAL A 221 19.42 -1.67 30.75
N ALA A 222 20.04 -2.10 29.65
CA ALA A 222 20.72 -1.20 28.72
C ALA A 222 19.76 -0.14 28.11
N LEU A 223 18.59 -0.56 27.64
CA LEU A 223 17.59 0.36 27.08
C LEU A 223 17.05 1.32 28.14
N TYR A 224 16.67 0.83 29.33
CA TYR A 224 16.19 1.68 30.41
C TYR A 224 17.25 2.67 30.88
N ALA A 225 18.51 2.25 31.05
CA ALA A 225 19.59 3.15 31.42
C ALA A 225 19.81 4.25 30.37
N SER A 226 19.84 3.89 29.08
CA SER A 226 19.98 4.87 27.99
C SER A 226 18.81 5.87 27.94
N SER A 227 17.58 5.40 28.18
CA SER A 227 16.39 6.23 28.18
C SER A 227 16.30 7.13 29.42
N ALA A 228 16.69 6.63 30.59
CA ALA A 228 16.73 7.40 31.83
C ALA A 228 17.76 8.52 31.74
N TRP A 229 18.93 8.23 31.15
CA TRP A 229 19.92 9.24 30.82
C TRP A 229 19.34 10.32 29.91
N ALA A 230 18.69 9.96 28.80
CA ALA A 230 18.07 10.93 27.90
C ALA A 230 16.96 11.77 28.58
N VAL A 231 16.08 11.13 29.36
CA VAL A 231 15.00 11.82 30.09
C VAL A 231 15.56 12.78 31.14
N SER A 232 16.70 12.48 31.75
CA SER A 232 17.33 13.37 32.74
C SER A 232 17.72 14.74 32.16
N PHE A 233 18.03 14.83 30.87
CA PHE A 233 18.26 16.11 30.18
C PHE A 233 16.97 16.83 29.80
N LEU A 234 15.88 16.10 29.59
CA LEU A 234 14.60 16.66 29.14
C LEU A 234 13.76 17.22 30.30
N VAL A 235 13.77 16.55 31.45
CA VAL A 235 12.95 16.90 32.63
C VAL A 235 13.17 18.33 33.14
N PRO A 236 14.39 18.89 33.20
CA PRO A 236 14.61 20.27 33.64
C PRO A 236 13.90 21.34 32.79
N GLY A 237 13.57 21.02 31.53
CA GLY A 237 12.85 21.93 30.63
C GLY A 237 11.32 21.82 30.68
N LEU A 238 10.78 20.85 31.41
CA LEU A 238 9.34 20.57 31.46
C LEU A 238 8.65 21.30 32.61
N LYS A 239 7.39 21.69 32.42
CA LYS A 239 6.56 22.36 33.44
C LYS A 239 5.27 21.59 33.66
N GLY A 240 4.75 21.67 34.88
CA GLY A 240 3.44 21.12 35.25
C GLY A 240 3.37 19.59 35.17
N PRO A 241 2.21 19.00 34.78
CA PRO A 241 2.01 17.55 34.81
C PRO A 241 2.89 16.78 33.82
N LEU A 242 3.50 17.45 32.84
CA LEU A 242 4.42 16.82 31.89
C LEU A 242 5.70 16.30 32.56
N VAL A 243 6.12 16.88 33.68
CA VAL A 243 7.31 16.45 34.44
C VAL A 243 7.18 14.99 34.88
N LEU A 244 5.97 14.56 35.26
CA LEU A 244 5.69 13.16 35.64
C LEU A 244 5.22 12.31 34.45
N ALA A 245 4.42 12.89 33.55
CA ALA A 245 3.85 12.16 32.42
C ALA A 245 4.94 11.68 31.43
N VAL A 246 5.97 12.49 31.17
CA VAL A 246 7.02 12.16 30.18
C VAL A 246 7.89 10.97 30.63
N PRO A 247 8.44 10.90 31.85
CA PRO A 247 9.16 9.72 32.32
C PRO A 247 8.30 8.46 32.33
N LEU A 248 7.04 8.58 32.77
CA LEU A 248 6.12 7.43 32.84
C LEU A 248 5.76 6.91 31.44
N TYR A 249 5.50 7.81 30.49
CA TYR A 249 5.27 7.46 29.10
C TYR A 249 6.51 6.82 28.47
N THR A 250 7.69 7.38 28.73
CA THR A 250 8.97 6.85 28.25
C THR A 250 9.20 5.42 28.76
N ALA A 251 8.87 5.14 30.02
CA ALA A 251 8.96 3.78 30.57
C ALA A 251 8.09 2.79 29.80
N VAL A 252 6.87 3.17 29.40
CA VAL A 252 5.99 2.33 28.57
C VAL A 252 6.61 2.08 27.19
N LEU A 253 7.11 3.12 26.51
CA LEU A 253 7.77 3.00 25.21
C LEU A 253 9.00 2.08 25.26
N VAL A 254 9.86 2.26 26.26
CA VAL A 254 11.06 1.46 26.46
C VAL A 254 10.70 0.01 26.77
N THR A 255 9.63 -0.23 27.54
CA THR A 255 9.10 -1.58 27.76
C THR A 255 8.71 -2.22 26.42
N MET A 256 7.93 -1.51 25.60
CA MET A 256 7.50 -2.01 24.29
C MET A 256 8.69 -2.33 23.39
N LEU A 257 9.66 -1.42 23.28
CA LEU A 257 10.87 -1.61 22.50
C LEU A 257 11.67 -2.82 23.00
N TRP A 258 11.86 -2.94 24.31
CA TRP A 258 12.55 -4.08 24.92
C TRP A 258 11.85 -5.40 24.61
N ARG A 259 10.51 -5.47 24.65
CA ARG A 259 9.76 -6.69 24.32
C ARG A 259 9.83 -7.03 22.83
N ALA A 260 9.71 -6.03 21.95
CA ALA A 260 9.84 -6.21 20.51
C ALA A 260 11.22 -6.77 20.14
N VAL A 261 12.29 -6.13 20.64
CA VAL A 261 13.67 -6.55 20.38
C VAL A 261 13.97 -7.91 21.02
N ALA A 262 13.55 -8.15 22.27
CA ALA A 262 13.81 -9.42 22.95
C ALA A 262 13.14 -10.62 22.27
N ARG A 263 12.01 -10.44 21.59
CA ARG A 263 11.33 -11.48 20.83
C ARG A 263 12.08 -11.87 19.55
N ASP A 264 12.61 -10.90 18.82
CA ASP A 264 13.20 -11.12 17.48
C ASP A 264 14.73 -11.23 17.45
N TRP A 265 15.42 -10.99 18.57
CA TRP A 265 16.88 -10.99 18.65
C TRP A 265 17.47 -12.40 18.64
N ASP A 266 17.55 -13.07 17.49
CA ASP A 266 18.29 -14.33 17.35
C ASP A 266 19.72 -14.08 16.83
N PHE A 267 20.71 -14.18 17.74
CA PHE A 267 22.13 -13.89 17.49
C PHE A 267 22.74 -14.76 16.38
N ARG A 268 22.13 -15.91 16.06
CA ARG A 268 22.58 -16.83 15.01
C ARG A 268 22.30 -16.35 13.58
N THR A 269 21.64 -15.20 13.42
CA THR A 269 21.25 -14.62 12.11
C THR A 269 21.76 -13.19 11.89
N LEU A 270 22.79 -12.74 12.61
CA LEU A 270 23.56 -11.54 12.23
C LEU A 270 24.43 -11.85 11.01
N VAL A 271 23.79 -11.99 9.86
CA VAL A 271 24.43 -11.94 8.55
C VAL A 271 24.42 -10.47 8.11
N PRO A 272 25.54 -9.91 7.60
CA PRO A 272 25.56 -8.55 7.04
C PRO A 272 24.46 -8.42 5.98
N GLY A 273 23.49 -7.51 6.17
CA GLY A 273 22.42 -7.26 5.19
C GLY A 273 20.98 -7.14 5.75
N HIS A 274 20.72 -7.50 7.00
CA HIS A 274 19.35 -7.49 7.57
C HIS A 274 18.97 -6.18 8.29
N TRP A 275 19.26 -5.03 7.66
CA TRP A 275 19.00 -3.68 8.19
C TRP A 275 17.53 -3.43 8.61
N PHE A 276 16.57 -4.15 8.02
CA PHE A 276 15.14 -4.02 8.33
C PHE A 276 14.74 -4.45 9.75
N ARG A 277 15.50 -5.34 10.40
CA ARG A 277 15.21 -5.76 11.80
C ARG A 277 15.77 -4.78 12.83
N LEU A 278 16.65 -3.88 12.40
CA LEU A 278 17.16 -2.77 13.20
C LEU A 278 16.26 -1.53 13.11
N CYS A 279 15.27 -1.52 12.21
CA CYS A 279 14.40 -0.35 11.98
C CYS A 279 13.71 0.19 13.25
N PRO A 280 13.25 -0.63 14.22
CA PRO A 280 12.74 -0.12 15.49
C PRO A 280 13.82 0.50 16.39
N ALA A 281 15.03 -0.08 16.37
CA ALA A 281 16.17 0.41 17.14
C ALA A 281 16.73 1.71 16.53
N VAL A 282 16.83 1.78 15.20
CA VAL A 282 17.24 2.96 14.44
C VAL A 282 16.17 4.06 14.55
N GLY A 283 14.88 3.72 14.49
CA GLY A 283 13.80 4.67 14.73
C GLY A 283 13.81 5.23 16.15
N GLY A 284 14.08 4.39 17.16
CA GLY A 284 14.27 4.83 18.55
C GLY A 284 15.49 5.75 18.72
N MET A 285 16.62 5.42 18.08
CA MET A 285 17.83 6.25 18.10
C MET A 285 17.64 7.58 17.34
N LEU A 286 16.97 7.57 16.19
CA LEU A 286 16.68 8.77 15.39
C LEU A 286 15.68 9.70 16.09
N PHE A 287 14.71 9.16 16.83
CA PHE A 287 13.81 9.96 17.65
C PHE A 287 14.55 10.68 18.79
N VAL A 288 15.50 10.00 19.44
CA VAL A 288 16.37 10.58 20.47
C VAL A 288 17.35 11.60 19.88
N ALA A 289 17.84 11.38 18.68
CA ALA A 289 18.70 12.36 17.99
C ALA A 289 17.90 13.61 17.56
N SER A 290 16.70 13.43 17.00
CA SER A 290 15.86 14.54 16.52
C SER A 290 15.37 15.46 17.65
N SER A 291 15.16 14.92 18.86
CA SER A 291 14.81 15.72 20.03
C SER A 291 15.99 16.53 20.61
N SER A 292 17.22 16.21 20.22
CA SER A 292 18.43 16.91 20.68
C SER A 292 18.77 18.14 19.82
N ASP A 293 18.43 18.13 18.52
CA ASP A 293 18.74 19.26 17.63
C ASP A 293 17.71 20.41 17.72
N SER A 294 16.49 20.11 18.16
CA SER A 294 15.40 21.10 18.23
C SER A 294 15.58 22.14 19.34
N THR A 295 16.47 21.87 20.31
CA THR A 295 16.76 22.73 21.47
C THR A 295 17.95 23.67 21.26
N CYS A 296 18.79 23.46 20.24
CA CYS A 296 19.92 24.38 19.95
C CYS A 296 19.51 25.65 19.16
N SER A 297 18.32 25.67 18.54
CA SER A 297 17.90 26.80 17.68
C SER A 297 17.12 27.91 18.41
N THR A 298 16.77 27.75 19.70
CA THR A 298 15.94 28.71 20.45
C THR A 298 16.62 29.17 21.74
N GLY A 299 17.86 29.66 21.64
CA GLY A 299 18.47 30.46 22.69
C GLY A 299 18.16 31.96 22.49
N PRO A 300 17.41 32.65 23.37
CA PRO A 300 17.31 34.09 23.31
C PRO A 300 18.62 34.72 23.79
N SER A 301 19.37 35.28 22.84
CA SER A 301 20.44 36.24 23.10
C SER A 301 19.84 37.53 23.69
N LEU A 302 19.93 37.72 25.00
CA LEU A 302 19.73 39.01 25.64
C LEU A 302 20.89 39.29 26.58
N THR A 303 21.97 39.81 25.99
CA THR A 303 22.97 40.62 26.69
C THR A 303 22.34 41.96 27.11
N PRO A 304 22.48 42.43 28.35
CA PRO A 304 22.10 43.78 28.68
C PRO A 304 23.16 44.75 28.13
N ARG A 305 22.77 45.63 27.20
CA ARG A 305 23.54 46.84 26.90
C ARG A 305 22.94 47.99 27.71
N SER A 306 23.81 48.57 28.55
CA SER A 306 23.81 49.91 29.18
C SER A 306 22.49 50.44 29.72
#